data_AF-A0A923QM37-F1
#
_entry.id   AF-A0A923QM37-F1
#
_cell.length_a   1.000
_cell.length_b   1.000
_cell.length_c   1.000
_cell.angle_alpha   90.00
_cell.angle_beta   90.00
_cell.angle_gamma   90.00
#
_symmetry.space_group_name_H-M   'P 1'
#
loop_
_entity.id
_entity.type
_entity.pdbx_description
1 polymer ?
#
loop_
_entity_poly.entity_id
_entity_poly.type
_entity_poly.pdbx_seq_one_letter_code
_entity_poly.pdbx_strand_id
1 'polypeptide(L)'
;MKPDLFFNTWDPFLYDYHLYYRNLSKEGKLRFISRVKSVYQNAIILGKEGLKINEQIKILILSNLVQLTFGLKQFWLYGYEYIYLYPDSFFDEATGQTVKGSTYNDKIISLSWKDFALDHLRAKDGTNVSFMQYALALVRTVLNGKKFDLSFGSYLDNWFEIIKRETALKSNINKADATMDSNDDLAIVFAKCTEMFFERPEIFKKDLPTSYAHFCLLMNQDPLNITEDYKYERARFNKNNVKELLPFFIPKNYKYKTWHWSYNLPFFGFAICPVILYFLIDKVLVTPFQLIFTIVAIALIISLIFYSNLHKAGLFNNSILFMTNCLIGVAPCTITAYIFINSLYGYAFTSKITRHKIASFYRFETSWSTGGLSTTFNYSDAFLIDYPKARTFDQFDKKFLPVATLFNGVEYEIRNGLLGLPILIQRKLY
;
A
#
# COMPACT_ATOMS: atom_id res chain seq x y z
N MET A 1 1.83 10.35 -33.78
CA MET A 1 2.58 10.83 -32.59
C MET A 1 3.85 11.50 -33.10
N LYS A 2 4.02 12.82 -32.89
CA LYS A 2 5.29 13.48 -33.26
C LYS A 2 6.41 12.85 -32.42
N PRO A 3 7.55 12.44 -33.01
CA PRO A 3 8.68 11.98 -32.22
C PRO A 3 9.07 13.09 -31.24
N ASP A 4 9.09 12.75 -29.96
CA ASP A 4 9.40 13.66 -28.86
C ASP A 4 10.83 14.21 -29.09
N LEU A 5 11.06 15.52 -28.94
CA LEU A 5 12.34 16.18 -29.27
C LEU A 5 13.54 15.44 -28.62
N PHE A 6 13.34 14.94 -27.40
CA PHE A 6 14.29 14.14 -26.64
C PHE A 6 14.70 12.82 -27.30
N PHE A 7 13.78 12.15 -28.01
CA PHE A 7 14.10 10.90 -28.71
C PHE A 7 15.16 11.15 -29.78
N ASN A 8 14.97 12.17 -30.61
CA ASN A 8 15.89 12.47 -31.70
C ASN A 8 17.29 12.90 -31.20
N THR A 9 17.37 13.49 -30.00
CA THR A 9 18.64 13.93 -29.41
C THR A 9 19.36 12.80 -28.68
N TRP A 10 18.64 11.97 -27.92
CA TRP A 10 19.25 10.99 -27.03
C TRP A 10 19.41 9.60 -27.68
N ASP A 11 18.61 9.26 -28.68
CA ASP A 11 18.67 7.96 -29.37
C ASP A 11 20.05 7.67 -29.98
N PRO A 12 20.68 8.58 -30.76
CA PRO A 12 22.00 8.31 -31.33
C PRO A 12 23.07 8.07 -30.25
N PHE A 13 23.08 8.90 -29.21
CA PHE A 13 24.03 8.78 -28.11
C PHE A 13 23.86 7.46 -27.33
N LEU A 14 22.62 7.10 -26.95
CA LEU A 14 22.37 5.84 -26.26
C LEU A 14 22.62 4.63 -27.15
N TYR A 15 22.38 4.75 -28.46
CA TYR A 15 22.69 3.69 -29.42
C TYR A 15 24.20 3.40 -29.48
N ASP A 16 25.03 4.43 -29.45
CA ASP A 16 26.48 4.30 -29.53
C ASP A 16 27.10 3.79 -28.21
N TYR A 17 26.60 4.24 -27.06
CA TYR A 17 27.25 4.01 -25.77
C TYR A 17 26.53 3.03 -24.83
N HIS A 18 25.33 2.55 -25.13
CA HIS A 18 24.55 1.71 -24.22
C HIS A 18 24.04 0.42 -24.88
N LEU A 19 24.76 -0.69 -24.68
CA LEU A 19 24.52 -1.97 -25.37
C LEU A 19 23.11 -2.52 -25.18
N TYR A 20 22.58 -2.46 -23.96
CA TYR A 20 21.20 -2.90 -23.67
C TYR A 20 20.18 -2.09 -24.48
N TYR A 21 20.41 -0.78 -24.63
CA TYR A 21 19.48 0.10 -25.34
C TYR A 21 19.53 -0.14 -26.85
N ARG A 22 20.74 -0.36 -27.38
CA ARG A 22 20.97 -0.65 -28.81
C ARG A 22 20.10 -1.81 -29.29
N ASN A 23 19.97 -2.84 -28.46
CA ASN A 23 19.26 -4.08 -28.79
C ASN A 23 17.74 -4.01 -28.59
N LEU A 24 17.21 -2.93 -28.03
CA LEU A 24 15.76 -2.75 -27.91
C LEU A 24 15.12 -2.52 -29.28
N SER A 25 13.89 -3.01 -29.43
CA SER A 25 12.96 -2.67 -30.48
C SER A 25 12.67 -1.17 -30.47
N LYS A 26 12.06 -0.67 -31.55
CA LYS A 26 11.66 0.75 -31.63
C LYS A 26 10.72 1.15 -30.49
N GLU A 27 9.79 0.28 -30.11
CA GLU A 27 8.86 0.50 -29.00
C GLU A 27 9.58 0.46 -27.65
N GLY A 28 10.48 -0.50 -27.47
CA GLY A 28 11.35 -0.61 -26.30
C GLY A 28 12.21 0.64 -26.10
N LYS A 29 12.81 1.16 -27.17
CA LYS A 29 13.61 2.40 -27.17
C LYS A 29 12.79 3.62 -26.77
N LEU A 30 11.60 3.78 -27.33
CA LEU A 30 10.68 4.87 -26.95
C LEU A 30 10.32 4.82 -25.47
N ARG A 31 9.99 3.61 -24.97
CA ARG A 31 9.70 3.39 -23.55
C ARG A 31 10.91 3.68 -22.66
N PHE A 32 12.10 3.26 -23.08
CA PHE A 32 13.35 3.47 -22.36
C PHE A 32 13.65 4.97 -22.24
N ILE A 33 13.67 5.71 -23.36
CA ILE A 33 13.90 7.16 -23.37
C ILE A 33 12.86 7.90 -22.54
N SER A 34 11.57 7.52 -22.64
CA SER A 34 10.52 8.12 -21.82
C SER A 34 10.78 7.95 -20.32
N ARG A 35 11.32 6.80 -19.89
CA ARG A 35 11.70 6.55 -18.50
C ARG A 35 12.94 7.35 -18.10
N VAL A 36 13.97 7.36 -18.94
CA VAL A 36 15.18 8.18 -18.69
C VAL A 36 14.80 9.64 -18.53
N LYS A 37 13.93 10.17 -19.37
CA LYS A 37 13.41 11.55 -19.28
C LYS A 37 12.70 11.80 -17.94
N SER A 38 11.84 10.88 -17.51
CA SER A 38 11.14 11.01 -16.22
C SER A 38 12.10 10.97 -15.03
N VAL A 39 13.14 10.14 -15.09
CA VAL A 39 14.17 10.06 -14.04
C VAL A 39 15.05 11.31 -14.06
N TYR A 40 15.45 11.77 -15.24
CA TYR A 40 16.29 12.95 -15.45
C TYR A 40 15.71 14.23 -14.83
N GLN A 41 14.38 14.37 -14.83
CA GLN A 41 13.70 15.51 -14.22
C GLN A 41 13.75 15.50 -12.67
N ASN A 42 13.98 14.36 -12.05
CA ASN A 42 13.94 14.20 -10.60
C ASN A 42 15.33 13.97 -9.97
N ALA A 43 16.30 13.46 -10.73
CA ALA A 43 17.61 13.09 -10.21
C ALA A 43 18.56 14.29 -10.10
N ILE A 44 19.22 14.43 -8.95
CA ILE A 44 20.26 15.44 -8.74
C ILE A 44 21.63 14.77 -8.84
N ILE A 45 22.34 15.01 -9.94
CA ILE A 45 23.69 14.48 -10.17
C ILE A 45 24.72 15.59 -9.91
N LEU A 46 25.58 15.38 -8.92
CA LEU A 46 26.62 16.33 -8.51
C LEU A 46 28.01 15.74 -8.75
N GLY A 47 28.83 16.46 -9.49
CA GLY A 47 30.24 16.13 -9.65
C GLY A 47 31.04 16.54 -8.42
N LYS A 48 31.96 15.67 -7.99
CA LYS A 48 32.88 15.89 -6.89
C LYS A 48 34.29 16.12 -7.43
N GLU A 49 35.15 16.73 -6.62
CA GLU A 49 36.58 16.94 -6.95
C GLU A 49 36.80 17.67 -8.30
N GLY A 50 35.93 18.63 -8.60
CA GLY A 50 36.01 19.43 -9.82
C GLY A 50 35.47 18.76 -11.08
N LEU A 51 34.93 17.54 -11.00
CA LEU A 51 34.28 16.87 -12.13
C LEU A 51 33.06 17.67 -12.60
N LYS A 52 33.07 18.10 -13.87
CA LYS A 52 31.93 18.82 -14.47
C LYS A 52 30.93 17.82 -15.05
N ILE A 53 29.67 17.92 -14.61
CA ILE A 53 28.59 17.07 -15.09
C ILE A 53 27.93 17.71 -16.31
N ASN A 54 28.12 17.12 -17.49
CA ASN A 54 27.42 17.49 -18.71
C ASN A 54 26.17 16.62 -18.93
N GLU A 55 25.37 16.94 -19.94
CA GLU A 55 24.12 16.24 -20.24
C GLU A 55 24.34 14.75 -20.58
N GLN A 56 25.38 14.44 -21.36
CA GLN A 56 25.73 13.08 -21.78
C GLN A 56 26.04 12.17 -20.59
N ILE A 57 26.83 12.66 -19.63
CA ILE A 57 27.13 11.95 -18.38
C ILE A 57 25.84 11.65 -17.61
N LYS A 58 24.94 12.64 -17.49
CA LYS A 58 23.66 12.44 -16.80
C LYS A 58 22.80 11.38 -17.47
N ILE A 59 22.66 11.46 -18.80
CA ILE A 59 21.86 10.51 -19.58
C ILE A 59 22.38 9.08 -19.37
N LEU A 60 23.69 8.87 -19.47
CA LEU A 60 24.29 7.54 -19.35
C LEU A 60 24.18 6.98 -17.92
N ILE A 61 24.42 7.79 -16.90
CA ILE A 61 24.26 7.37 -15.50
C ILE A 61 22.82 6.94 -15.21
N LEU A 62 21.84 7.68 -15.71
CA LEU A 62 20.42 7.39 -15.49
C LEU A 62 19.90 6.26 -16.38
N SER A 63 20.51 6.01 -17.54
CA SER A 63 20.14 4.87 -18.38
C SER A 63 20.40 3.54 -17.69
N ASN A 64 21.49 3.40 -16.92
CA ASN A 64 21.74 2.18 -16.15
C ASN A 64 20.69 1.93 -15.06
N LEU A 65 20.20 2.98 -14.41
CA LEU A 65 19.08 2.85 -13.47
C LEU A 65 17.81 2.40 -14.20
N VAL A 66 17.54 2.96 -15.38
CA VAL A 66 16.39 2.57 -16.20
C VAL A 66 16.53 1.14 -16.72
N GLN A 67 17.74 0.69 -17.09
CA GLN A 67 18.02 -0.70 -17.46
C GLN A 67 17.73 -1.65 -16.29
N LEU A 68 18.28 -1.35 -15.10
CA LEU A 68 18.04 -2.13 -13.90
C LEU A 68 16.53 -2.32 -13.65
N THR A 69 15.76 -1.25 -13.80
CA THR A 69 14.33 -1.23 -13.47
C THR A 69 13.42 -1.37 -14.69
N PHE A 70 13.94 -1.77 -15.85
CA PHE A 70 13.19 -1.74 -17.11
C PHE A 70 11.96 -2.64 -17.08
N GLY A 71 12.00 -3.79 -16.41
CA GLY A 71 10.84 -4.68 -16.24
C GLY A 71 9.83 -4.22 -15.19
N LEU A 72 10.23 -3.32 -14.28
CA LEU A 72 9.40 -2.87 -13.15
C LEU A 72 8.45 -1.75 -13.58
N LYS A 73 7.32 -1.60 -12.88
CA LYS A 73 6.38 -0.47 -13.06
C LYS A 73 6.94 0.79 -12.40
N GLN A 74 7.48 0.65 -11.20
CA GLN A 74 8.20 1.74 -10.52
C GLN A 74 9.70 1.65 -10.83
N PHE A 75 10.23 2.70 -11.47
CA PHE A 75 11.61 2.74 -12.00
C PHE A 75 12.49 3.82 -11.34
N TRP A 76 11.99 4.46 -10.28
CA TRP A 76 12.72 5.43 -9.48
C TRP A 76 13.03 4.87 -8.09
N LEU A 77 14.24 5.17 -7.58
CA LEU A 77 14.72 4.76 -6.26
C LEU A 77 14.32 5.80 -5.22
N TYR A 78 13.09 5.71 -4.71
CA TYR A 78 12.62 6.70 -3.73
C TYR A 78 13.44 6.67 -2.44
N GLY A 79 13.94 7.83 -2.05
CA GLY A 79 14.91 7.98 -0.96
C GLY A 79 16.25 8.45 -1.50
N TYR A 80 16.69 7.93 -2.65
CA TYR A 80 17.98 8.25 -3.26
C TYR A 80 17.88 9.40 -4.25
N GLU A 81 17.92 10.62 -3.72
CA GLU A 81 17.75 11.86 -4.48
C GLU A 81 19.05 12.34 -5.14
N TYR A 82 20.19 11.98 -4.57
CA TYR A 82 21.51 12.49 -4.97
C TYR A 82 22.39 11.37 -5.52
N ILE A 83 22.98 11.62 -6.69
CA ILE A 83 24.05 10.80 -7.24
C ILE A 83 25.32 11.63 -7.26
N TYR A 84 26.32 11.22 -6.48
CA TYR A 84 27.64 11.86 -6.47
C TYR A 84 28.56 11.14 -7.43
N LEU A 85 29.18 11.90 -8.31
CA LEU A 85 30.11 11.35 -9.29
C LEU A 85 31.51 11.87 -9.02
N TYR A 86 32.41 10.97 -8.64
CA TYR A 86 33.83 11.23 -8.45
C TYR A 86 34.58 10.93 -9.76
N PRO A 87 35.70 11.62 -10.05
CA PRO A 87 36.47 11.37 -11.25
C PRO A 87 37.09 9.95 -11.29
N ASP A 88 37.53 9.44 -10.13
CA ASP A 88 38.11 8.11 -9.94
C ASP A 88 37.56 7.48 -8.64
N SER A 89 38.11 6.34 -8.23
CA SER A 89 37.88 5.73 -6.92
C SER A 89 38.17 6.74 -5.80
N PHE A 90 37.34 6.75 -4.76
CA PHE A 90 37.33 7.76 -3.71
C PHE A 90 37.40 7.13 -2.32
N PHE A 91 37.89 7.89 -1.34
CA PHE A 91 37.96 7.43 0.04
C PHE A 91 36.57 7.46 0.68
N ASP A 92 36.12 6.31 1.19
CA ASP A 92 34.87 6.17 1.93
C ASP A 92 35.15 6.19 3.43
N GLU A 93 34.74 7.28 4.09
CA GLU A 93 34.90 7.45 5.53
C GLU A 93 34.19 6.36 6.35
N ALA A 94 33.10 5.79 5.84
CA ALA A 94 32.33 4.78 6.57
C ALA A 94 33.06 3.43 6.64
N THR A 95 33.83 3.10 5.60
CA THR A 95 34.58 1.83 5.52
C THR A 95 36.06 2.00 5.79
N GLY A 96 36.57 3.25 5.75
CA GLY A 96 38.00 3.56 5.86
C GLY A 96 38.81 3.09 4.65
N GLN A 97 38.16 2.82 3.52
CA GLN A 97 38.78 2.24 2.33
C GLN A 97 38.55 3.09 1.09
N THR A 98 39.42 2.92 0.09
CA THR A 98 39.19 3.49 -1.24
C THR A 98 38.23 2.59 -2.00
N VAL A 99 37.08 3.13 -2.38
CA VAL A 99 35.99 2.39 -3.04
C VAL A 99 35.68 2.98 -4.40
N LYS A 100 35.05 2.16 -5.25
CA LYS A 100 34.57 2.58 -6.57
C LYS A 100 33.14 3.13 -6.52
N GLY A 101 32.38 2.74 -5.50
CA GLY A 101 31.03 3.21 -5.28
C GLY A 101 30.57 2.91 -3.86
N SER A 102 29.63 3.71 -3.38
CA SER A 102 29.06 3.56 -2.03
C SER A 102 27.64 4.10 -1.99
N THR A 103 26.83 3.60 -1.07
CA THR A 103 25.42 3.96 -0.91
C THR A 103 25.18 4.39 0.54
N TYR A 104 24.96 5.69 0.76
CA TYR A 104 24.92 6.31 2.09
C TYR A 104 23.52 6.78 2.51
N ASN A 105 23.21 6.59 3.80
CA ASN A 105 22.12 7.22 4.54
C ASN A 105 20.75 7.18 3.85
N ASP A 106 20.55 6.18 2.98
CA ASP A 106 19.37 6.04 2.13
C ASP A 106 19.00 7.29 1.32
N LYS A 107 20.03 8.06 0.94
CA LYS A 107 19.92 9.34 0.24
C LYS A 107 20.88 9.54 -0.92
N ILE A 108 22.11 9.03 -0.78
CA ILE A 108 23.21 9.35 -1.70
C ILE A 108 23.75 8.06 -2.30
N ILE A 109 23.90 8.05 -3.61
CA ILE A 109 24.63 7.03 -4.35
C ILE A 109 25.91 7.67 -4.90
N SER A 110 27.06 7.22 -4.45
CA SER A 110 28.37 7.70 -4.92
C SER A 110 28.98 6.72 -5.90
N LEU A 111 29.51 7.21 -7.02
CA LEU A 111 30.09 6.41 -8.11
C LEU A 111 31.41 7.03 -8.60
N SER A 112 32.37 6.19 -8.97
CA SER A 112 33.56 6.55 -9.77
C SER A 112 33.19 6.61 -11.24
N TRP A 113 33.38 7.78 -11.87
CA TRP A 113 33.12 7.98 -13.30
C TRP A 113 34.04 7.13 -14.17
N LYS A 114 35.31 7.03 -13.82
CA LYS A 114 36.28 6.22 -14.56
C LYS A 114 35.87 4.75 -14.59
N ASP A 115 35.53 4.18 -13.44
CA ASP A 115 35.08 2.78 -13.38
C ASP A 115 33.74 2.61 -14.12
N PHE A 116 32.79 3.52 -13.90
CA PHE A 116 31.52 3.51 -14.62
C PHE A 116 31.68 3.54 -16.16
N ALA A 117 32.56 4.40 -16.67
CA ALA A 117 32.83 4.51 -18.10
C ALA A 117 33.56 3.26 -18.63
N LEU A 118 34.47 2.69 -17.84
CA LEU A 118 35.13 1.43 -18.19
C LEU A 118 34.14 0.27 -18.27
N ASP A 119 33.18 0.18 -17.35
CA ASP A 119 32.15 -0.88 -17.34
C ASP A 119 31.33 -0.85 -18.65
N HIS A 120 31.07 0.33 -19.21
CA HIS A 120 30.37 0.47 -20.50
C HIS A 120 31.22 0.06 -21.70
N LEU A 121 32.54 0.19 -21.61
CA LEU A 121 33.48 -0.19 -22.67
C LEU A 121 33.88 -1.68 -22.58
N ARG A 122 33.88 -2.25 -21.38
CA ARG A 122 34.34 -3.61 -21.05
C ARG A 122 33.20 -4.54 -20.64
N ALA A 123 32.04 -4.39 -21.29
CA ALA A 123 30.88 -5.25 -21.04
C ALA A 123 31.31 -6.73 -20.96
N LYS A 124 30.78 -7.45 -19.94
CA LYS A 124 31.00 -8.87 -19.66
C LYS A 124 32.24 -9.24 -18.83
N ASP A 125 32.82 -8.35 -18.02
CA ASP A 125 33.80 -8.77 -17.01
C ASP A 125 33.14 -9.36 -15.74
N GLY A 126 31.83 -9.13 -15.57
CA GLY A 126 31.02 -9.62 -14.45
C GLY A 126 30.88 -8.62 -13.31
N THR A 127 31.45 -7.43 -13.44
CA THR A 127 31.36 -6.34 -12.47
C THR A 127 30.78 -5.09 -13.12
N ASN A 128 29.95 -4.36 -12.38
CA ASN A 128 29.41 -3.09 -12.82
C ASN A 128 29.07 -2.23 -11.60
N VAL A 129 29.86 -1.18 -11.39
CA VAL A 129 29.78 -0.36 -10.18
C VAL A 129 28.39 0.26 -10.01
N SER A 130 27.76 0.67 -11.11
CA SER A 130 26.43 1.27 -11.06
C SER A 130 25.34 0.26 -10.74
N PHE A 131 25.38 -0.95 -11.32
CA PHE A 131 24.38 -1.97 -11.01
C PHE A 131 24.48 -2.42 -9.57
N MET A 132 25.70 -2.59 -9.03
CA MET A 132 25.91 -2.88 -7.62
C MET A 132 25.21 -1.84 -6.73
N GLN A 133 25.52 -0.55 -6.90
CA GLN A 133 24.98 0.49 -6.03
C GLN A 133 23.48 0.73 -6.25
N TYR A 134 22.99 0.70 -7.49
CA TYR A 134 21.57 0.86 -7.77
C TYR A 134 20.74 -0.33 -7.26
N ALA A 135 21.27 -1.55 -7.29
CA ALA A 135 20.61 -2.72 -6.74
C ALA A 135 20.54 -2.67 -5.20
N LEU A 136 21.62 -2.27 -4.53
CA LEU A 136 21.62 -1.99 -3.09
C LEU A 136 20.55 -0.97 -2.73
N ALA A 137 20.52 0.15 -3.45
CA ALA A 137 19.55 1.21 -3.26
C ALA A 137 18.10 0.73 -3.54
N LEU A 138 17.89 -0.12 -4.55
CA LEU A 138 16.57 -0.70 -4.85
C LEU A 138 16.05 -1.58 -3.71
N VAL A 139 16.90 -2.45 -3.16
CA VAL A 139 16.55 -3.29 -2.00
C VAL A 139 16.27 -2.44 -0.77
N ARG A 140 17.16 -1.50 -0.45
CA ARG A 140 17.00 -0.59 0.70
C ARG A 140 15.76 0.31 0.58
N THR A 141 15.40 0.73 -0.63
CA THR A 141 14.13 1.44 -0.90
C THR A 141 12.93 0.63 -0.39
N VAL A 142 12.93 -0.69 -0.62
CA VAL A 142 11.89 -1.60 -0.12
C VAL A 142 12.00 -1.75 1.39
N LEU A 143 13.18 -2.12 1.91
CA LEU A 143 13.37 -2.39 3.34
C LEU A 143 13.01 -1.20 4.23
N ASN A 144 13.28 0.02 3.78
CA ASN A 144 12.97 1.26 4.48
C ASN A 144 11.51 1.74 4.29
N GLY A 145 10.69 0.95 3.59
CA GLY A 145 9.28 1.21 3.33
C GLY A 145 9.00 2.50 2.56
N LYS A 146 9.95 2.91 1.71
CA LYS A 146 9.74 3.99 0.74
C LYS A 146 8.77 3.52 -0.34
N LYS A 147 8.48 4.37 -1.33
CA LYS A 147 7.64 3.95 -2.45
C LYS A 147 8.45 3.00 -3.34
N PHE A 148 7.92 1.82 -3.66
CA PHE A 148 8.60 0.80 -4.47
C PHE A 148 7.60 0.07 -5.39
N ASP A 149 8.12 -0.78 -6.30
CA ASP A 149 7.30 -1.64 -7.13
C ASP A 149 6.68 -2.78 -6.31
N LEU A 150 5.34 -2.83 -6.25
CA LEU A 150 4.63 -3.78 -5.38
C LEU A 150 4.96 -5.24 -5.70
N SER A 151 5.13 -5.60 -6.98
CA SER A 151 5.45 -6.97 -7.37
C SER A 151 6.86 -7.34 -6.93
N PHE A 152 7.83 -6.44 -7.11
CA PHE A 152 9.19 -6.61 -6.61
C PHE A 152 9.23 -6.77 -5.09
N GLY A 153 8.70 -5.80 -4.34
CA GLY A 153 8.73 -5.82 -2.88
C GLY A 153 7.92 -6.98 -2.27
N SER A 154 6.89 -7.47 -2.97
CA SER A 154 6.12 -8.63 -2.49
C SER A 154 6.85 -9.95 -2.62
N TYR A 155 7.84 -10.03 -3.53
CA TYR A 155 8.55 -11.27 -3.84
C TYR A 155 10.01 -11.29 -3.36
N LEU A 156 10.54 -10.14 -2.92
CA LEU A 156 11.93 -9.98 -2.49
C LEU A 156 12.35 -10.99 -1.41
N ASP A 157 11.55 -11.16 -0.35
CA ASP A 157 11.83 -12.12 0.73
C ASP A 157 11.88 -13.57 0.21
N ASN A 158 10.95 -13.93 -0.69
CA ASN A 158 10.95 -15.28 -1.27
C ASN A 158 12.20 -15.52 -2.11
N TRP A 159 12.65 -14.50 -2.83
CA TRP A 159 13.89 -14.59 -3.59
C TRP A 159 15.11 -14.75 -2.67
N PHE A 160 15.17 -14.01 -1.54
CA PHE A 160 16.21 -14.18 -0.52
C PHE A 160 16.27 -15.61 0.02
N GLU A 161 15.12 -16.23 0.29
CA GLU A 161 15.07 -17.63 0.74
C GLU A 161 15.58 -18.61 -0.32
N ILE A 162 15.32 -18.34 -1.60
CA ILE A 162 15.74 -19.18 -2.71
C ILE A 162 17.26 -19.11 -2.91
N ILE A 163 17.83 -17.90 -2.94
CA ILE A 163 19.27 -17.74 -3.13
C ILE A 163 20.04 -18.34 -1.94
N LYS A 164 19.58 -18.16 -0.70
CA LYS A 164 20.17 -18.80 0.49
C LYS A 164 20.17 -20.32 0.36
N ARG A 165 19.04 -20.90 -0.05
CA ARG A 165 18.91 -22.35 -0.20
C ARG A 165 19.79 -22.90 -1.32
N GLU A 166 19.81 -22.27 -2.49
CA GLU A 166 20.59 -22.76 -3.63
C GLU A 166 22.10 -22.63 -3.40
N THR A 167 22.53 -21.52 -2.78
CA THR A 167 23.94 -21.32 -2.41
C THR A 167 24.41 -22.31 -1.35
N ALA A 168 23.62 -22.57 -0.31
CA ALA A 168 23.94 -23.58 0.70
C ALA A 168 24.04 -25.00 0.10
N LEU A 169 23.16 -25.34 -0.85
CA LEU A 169 23.22 -26.62 -1.56
C LEU A 169 24.49 -26.77 -2.42
N LYS A 170 25.01 -25.66 -2.98
CA LYS A 170 26.19 -25.68 -3.85
C LYS A 170 27.50 -25.72 -3.06
N SER A 171 27.53 -25.11 -1.87
CA SER A 171 28.75 -25.02 -1.04
C SER A 171 28.96 -26.22 -0.11
N ASN A 172 28.03 -27.19 -0.04
CA ASN A 172 28.01 -28.27 0.96
C ASN A 172 28.06 -27.75 2.41
N ILE A 173 27.71 -26.49 2.63
CA ILE A 173 27.64 -25.88 3.95
C ILE A 173 26.28 -26.24 4.55
N ASN A 174 26.26 -26.75 5.78
CA ASN A 174 25.01 -27.02 6.49
C ASN A 174 24.16 -25.73 6.55
N LYS A 175 22.83 -25.85 6.46
CA LYS A 175 21.91 -24.68 6.54
C LYS A 175 22.12 -23.78 7.77
N ALA A 176 22.77 -24.29 8.82
CA ALA A 176 23.09 -23.56 10.05
C ALA A 176 24.33 -22.63 9.93
N ASP A 177 25.18 -22.81 8.91
CA ASP A 177 26.48 -22.11 8.76
C ASP A 177 26.48 -21.07 7.62
N ALA A 178 25.38 -20.89 6.90
CA ALA A 178 25.25 -19.86 5.87
C ALA A 178 24.97 -18.50 6.52
N THR A 179 26.03 -17.76 6.85
CA THR A 179 26.07 -16.48 7.61
C THR A 179 25.33 -15.28 7.01
N MET A 180 24.42 -15.48 6.06
CA MET A 180 23.60 -14.41 5.46
C MET A 180 22.35 -14.13 6.31
N ASP A 181 22.56 -13.62 7.53
CA ASP A 181 21.46 -13.43 8.48
C ASP A 181 20.91 -12.00 8.48
N SER A 182 21.69 -11.01 8.06
CA SER A 182 21.24 -9.62 8.01
C SER A 182 20.61 -9.24 6.67
N ASN A 183 19.70 -8.26 6.72
CA ASN A 183 19.13 -7.67 5.50
C ASN A 183 20.18 -6.97 4.64
N ASP A 184 21.25 -6.43 5.24
CA ASP A 184 22.34 -5.78 4.51
C ASP A 184 23.18 -6.81 3.74
N ASP A 185 23.49 -7.96 4.34
CA ASP A 185 24.19 -9.05 3.64
C ASP A 185 23.38 -9.53 2.43
N LEU A 186 22.06 -9.68 2.61
CA LEU A 186 21.16 -10.07 1.53
C LEU A 186 21.06 -9.01 0.43
N ALA A 187 21.08 -7.73 0.79
CA ALA A 187 21.14 -6.63 -0.18
C ALA A 187 22.44 -6.68 -1.00
N ILE A 188 23.58 -6.96 -0.36
CA ILE A 188 24.88 -7.11 -1.04
C ILE A 188 24.85 -8.32 -1.98
N VAL A 189 24.29 -9.45 -1.55
CA VAL A 189 24.14 -10.64 -2.40
C VAL A 189 23.23 -10.36 -3.59
N PHE A 190 22.10 -9.69 -3.38
CA PHE A 190 21.22 -9.25 -4.47
C PHE A 190 21.95 -8.37 -5.48
N ALA A 191 22.77 -7.44 -5.00
CA ALA A 191 23.52 -6.54 -5.85
C ALA A 191 24.60 -7.26 -6.68
N LYS A 192 25.35 -8.20 -6.09
CA LYS A 192 26.28 -9.08 -6.83
C LYS A 192 25.55 -9.94 -7.88
N CYS A 193 24.40 -10.51 -7.52
CA CYS A 193 23.57 -11.23 -8.48
C CYS A 193 23.09 -10.32 -9.62
N THR A 194 22.80 -9.05 -9.33
CA THR A 194 22.38 -8.06 -10.34
C THR A 194 23.49 -7.78 -11.35
N GLU A 195 24.74 -7.59 -10.88
CA GLU A 195 25.89 -7.43 -11.78
C GLU A 195 26.04 -8.65 -12.69
N MET A 196 26.06 -9.86 -12.11
CA MET A 196 26.13 -11.09 -12.89
C MET A 196 24.95 -11.24 -13.86
N PHE A 197 23.76 -10.79 -13.46
CA PHE A 197 22.56 -10.86 -14.27
C PHE A 197 22.66 -10.04 -15.55
N PHE A 198 23.19 -8.81 -15.49
CA PHE A 198 23.33 -7.97 -16.69
C PHE A 198 24.66 -8.19 -17.44
N GLU A 199 25.76 -8.46 -16.74
CA GLU A 199 27.07 -8.61 -17.36
C GLU A 199 27.33 -10.03 -17.88
N ARG A 200 26.92 -11.06 -17.14
CA ARG A 200 27.20 -12.48 -17.46
C ARG A 200 26.00 -13.39 -17.18
N PRO A 201 24.83 -13.15 -17.81
CA PRO A 201 23.60 -13.88 -17.53
C PRO A 201 23.72 -15.39 -17.77
N GLU A 202 24.53 -15.81 -18.74
CA GLU A 202 24.75 -17.24 -19.03
C GLU A 202 25.46 -17.96 -17.88
N ILE A 203 26.45 -17.31 -17.27
CA ILE A 203 27.18 -17.85 -16.11
C ILE A 203 26.24 -17.89 -14.91
N PHE A 204 25.48 -16.82 -14.65
CA PHE A 204 24.51 -16.82 -13.55
C PHE A 204 23.47 -17.95 -13.70
N LYS A 205 22.92 -18.12 -14.90
CA LYS A 205 21.97 -19.21 -15.22
C LYS A 205 22.59 -20.60 -15.06
N LYS A 206 23.85 -20.78 -15.46
CA LYS A 206 24.57 -22.05 -15.32
C LYS A 206 24.87 -22.38 -13.86
N ASP A 207 25.32 -21.39 -13.11
CA ASP A 207 25.81 -21.58 -11.75
C ASP A 207 24.72 -21.66 -10.69
N LEU A 208 23.63 -20.89 -10.87
CA LEU A 208 22.51 -20.76 -9.95
C LEU A 208 21.20 -20.70 -10.75
N PRO A 209 20.81 -21.80 -11.43
CA PRO A 209 19.68 -21.82 -12.35
C PRO A 209 18.35 -21.47 -11.69
N THR A 210 18.15 -21.88 -10.43
CA THR A 210 16.93 -21.60 -9.68
C THR A 210 16.85 -20.12 -9.34
N SER A 211 17.90 -19.58 -8.72
CA SER A 211 17.98 -18.18 -8.36
C SER A 211 17.87 -17.28 -9.58
N TYR A 212 18.50 -17.65 -10.71
CA TYR A 212 18.38 -16.92 -11.97
C TYR A 212 16.93 -16.87 -12.47
N ALA A 213 16.22 -18.00 -12.51
CA ALA A 213 14.83 -18.04 -12.96
C ALA A 213 13.91 -17.17 -12.07
N HIS A 214 14.12 -17.22 -10.76
CA HIS A 214 13.38 -16.41 -9.80
C HIS A 214 13.80 -14.92 -9.85
N PHE A 215 15.06 -14.62 -10.19
CA PHE A 215 15.54 -13.26 -10.44
C PHE A 215 14.85 -12.66 -11.68
N CYS A 216 14.70 -13.45 -12.74
CA CYS A 216 13.99 -13.01 -13.95
C CYS A 216 12.52 -12.66 -13.65
N LEU A 217 11.86 -13.48 -12.82
CA LEU A 217 10.52 -13.22 -12.32
C LEU A 217 10.46 -11.94 -11.46
N LEU A 218 11.40 -11.78 -10.53
CA LEU A 218 11.47 -10.66 -9.60
C LEU A 218 11.70 -9.31 -10.33
N MET A 219 12.65 -9.28 -11.26
CA MET A 219 12.98 -8.10 -12.06
C MET A 219 12.04 -7.88 -13.24
N ASN A 220 11.21 -8.89 -13.56
CA ASN A 220 10.38 -8.96 -14.75
C ASN A 220 11.18 -8.71 -16.04
N GLN A 221 12.38 -9.27 -16.10
CA GLN A 221 13.33 -9.16 -17.21
C GLN A 221 14.08 -10.47 -17.42
N ASP A 222 14.57 -10.70 -18.62
CA ASP A 222 15.46 -11.79 -18.98
C ASP A 222 16.55 -11.26 -19.94
N PRO A 223 17.78 -11.02 -19.45
CA PRO A 223 18.92 -10.55 -20.24
C PRO A 223 19.29 -11.46 -21.42
N LEU A 224 18.86 -12.73 -21.41
CA LEU A 224 19.03 -13.68 -22.52
C LEU A 224 17.88 -13.61 -23.53
N ASN A 225 16.83 -12.82 -23.31
CA ASN A 225 15.71 -12.61 -24.26
C ASN A 225 15.89 -11.32 -25.08
N ILE A 226 17.03 -11.18 -25.76
CA ILE A 226 17.38 -9.93 -26.47
C ILE A 226 16.36 -9.58 -27.56
N THR A 227 15.77 -10.58 -28.23
CA THR A 227 14.86 -10.40 -29.38
C THR A 227 13.50 -9.78 -29.01
N GLU A 228 13.10 -9.88 -27.75
CA GLU A 228 11.79 -9.40 -27.27
C GLU A 228 11.96 -8.38 -26.14
N ASP A 229 12.90 -7.45 -26.31
CA ASP A 229 13.14 -6.37 -25.35
C ASP A 229 13.41 -6.85 -23.92
N TYR A 230 14.12 -7.98 -23.79
CA TYR A 230 14.47 -8.57 -22.51
C TYR A 230 13.25 -8.95 -21.65
N LYS A 231 12.10 -9.18 -22.28
CA LYS A 231 10.87 -9.54 -21.56
C LYS A 231 11.02 -10.89 -20.87
N TYR A 232 10.59 -10.96 -19.61
CA TYR A 232 10.47 -12.22 -18.89
C TYR A 232 9.37 -13.09 -19.48
N GLU A 233 9.72 -14.33 -19.83
CA GLU A 233 8.80 -15.33 -20.33
C GLU A 233 8.91 -16.65 -19.55
N ARG A 234 7.83 -17.03 -18.86
CA ARG A 234 7.80 -18.25 -18.05
C ARG A 234 8.09 -19.51 -18.86
N ALA A 235 7.68 -19.56 -20.14
CA ALA A 235 7.87 -20.73 -21.00
C ALA A 235 9.35 -21.11 -21.19
N ARG A 236 10.28 -20.16 -21.04
CA ARG A 236 11.74 -20.40 -21.11
C ARG A 236 12.28 -21.17 -19.90
N PHE A 237 11.51 -21.28 -18.82
CA PHE A 237 11.87 -21.92 -17.57
C PHE A 237 11.00 -23.17 -17.34
N ASN A 238 11.35 -24.27 -18.02
CA ASN A 238 10.66 -25.55 -17.88
C ASN A 238 11.21 -26.37 -16.69
N LYS A 239 10.42 -27.34 -16.18
CA LYS A 239 10.76 -28.20 -15.02
C LYS A 239 12.11 -28.92 -15.14
N ASN A 240 12.58 -29.18 -16.36
CA ASN A 240 13.85 -29.86 -16.59
C ASN A 240 15.07 -29.00 -16.24
N ASN A 241 14.92 -27.67 -16.17
CA ASN A 241 16.03 -26.72 -15.99
C ASN A 241 16.01 -26.02 -14.63
N VAL A 242 14.89 -26.07 -13.88
CA VAL A 242 14.70 -25.35 -12.62
C VAL A 242 14.10 -26.31 -11.58
N LYS A 243 14.83 -26.56 -10.47
CA LYS A 243 14.41 -27.52 -9.44
C LYS A 243 13.18 -27.04 -8.66
N GLU A 244 13.12 -25.76 -8.35
CA GLU A 244 11.99 -25.14 -7.64
C GLU A 244 11.05 -24.45 -8.65
N LEU A 245 9.76 -24.74 -8.55
CA LEU A 245 8.78 -24.21 -9.49
C LEU A 245 8.52 -22.72 -9.24
N LEU A 246 8.54 -21.94 -10.32
CA LEU A 246 8.16 -20.54 -10.30
C LEU A 246 6.68 -20.39 -9.89
N PRO A 247 6.34 -19.49 -8.96
CA PRO A 247 4.96 -19.31 -8.54
C PRO A 247 4.12 -18.74 -9.68
N PHE A 248 2.88 -19.21 -9.83
CA PHE A 248 1.98 -18.74 -10.89
C PHE A 248 1.60 -17.27 -10.73
N PHE A 249 1.36 -16.85 -9.49
CA PHE A 249 1.01 -15.50 -9.10
C PHE A 249 1.87 -15.09 -7.90
N ILE A 250 2.31 -13.83 -7.86
CA ILE A 250 3.00 -13.26 -6.71
C ILE A 250 1.92 -12.68 -5.79
N PRO A 251 1.64 -13.29 -4.62
CA PRO A 251 0.68 -12.73 -3.68
C PRO A 251 1.15 -11.35 -3.22
N LYS A 252 0.21 -10.41 -3.08
CA LYS A 252 0.54 -9.08 -2.55
C LYS A 252 1.00 -9.22 -1.11
N ASN A 253 2.16 -8.66 -0.82
CA ASN A 253 2.68 -8.57 0.53
C ASN A 253 2.93 -7.08 0.86
N TYR A 254 2.40 -6.67 2.01
CA TYR A 254 2.40 -5.30 2.50
C TYR A 254 3.40 -5.08 3.64
N LYS A 255 4.24 -6.07 3.98
CA LYS A 255 5.24 -6.02 5.05
C LYS A 255 6.05 -4.73 5.04
N TYR A 256 6.48 -4.30 3.85
CA TYR A 256 7.30 -3.12 3.65
C TYR A 256 6.50 -1.85 3.37
N LYS A 257 5.18 -1.93 3.29
CA LYS A 257 4.36 -0.76 2.96
C LYS A 257 4.13 0.09 4.21
N THR A 258 4.58 1.33 4.18
CA THR A 258 4.36 2.31 5.27
C THR A 258 2.89 2.69 5.45
N TRP A 259 2.08 2.60 4.40
CA TRP A 259 0.67 2.99 4.46
C TRP A 259 -0.26 2.06 3.65
N HIS A 260 -1.39 1.72 4.25
CA HIS A 260 -2.50 1.01 3.63
C HIS A 260 -3.81 1.76 3.93
N TRP A 261 -4.74 1.76 2.96
CA TRP A 261 -6.00 2.53 3.07
C TRP A 261 -6.86 2.10 4.26
N SER A 262 -6.74 0.84 4.71
CA SER A 262 -7.46 0.34 5.89
C SER A 262 -7.09 1.10 7.17
N TYR A 263 -5.90 1.73 7.25
CA TYR A 263 -5.54 2.56 8.40
C TYR A 263 -6.41 3.80 8.55
N ASN A 264 -7.14 4.20 7.51
CA ASN A 264 -8.07 5.33 7.58
C ASN A 264 -9.45 4.92 8.11
N LEU A 265 -9.78 3.63 8.24
CA LEU A 265 -11.10 3.18 8.70
C LEU A 265 -11.50 3.73 10.08
N PRO A 266 -10.60 3.85 11.08
CA PRO A 266 -10.92 4.46 12.37
C PRO A 266 -11.40 5.91 12.26
N PHE A 267 -10.88 6.67 11.28
CA PHE A 267 -11.38 8.02 11.02
C PHE A 267 -12.84 7.99 10.57
N PHE A 268 -13.21 7.09 9.66
CA PHE A 268 -14.61 6.94 9.24
C PHE A 268 -15.51 6.47 10.39
N GLY A 269 -15.05 5.49 11.17
CA GLY A 269 -15.83 4.93 12.27
C GLY A 269 -16.00 5.89 13.45
N PHE A 270 -15.01 6.75 13.73
CA PHE A 270 -15.09 7.74 14.82
C PHE A 270 -15.69 9.08 14.40
N ALA A 271 -15.35 9.61 13.22
CA ALA A 271 -15.75 10.96 12.83
C ALA A 271 -17.04 11.00 11.99
N ILE A 272 -17.25 10.01 11.11
CA ILE A 272 -18.35 10.05 10.13
C ILE A 272 -19.54 9.20 10.59
N CYS A 273 -19.28 7.99 11.08
CA CYS A 273 -20.36 7.07 11.48
C CYS A 273 -21.28 7.64 12.59
N PRO A 274 -20.78 8.29 13.66
CA PRO A 274 -21.66 8.86 14.69
C PRO A 274 -22.57 9.96 14.16
N VAL A 275 -22.11 10.75 13.19
CA VAL A 275 -22.92 11.80 12.55
C VAL A 275 -24.07 11.17 11.75
N ILE A 276 -23.76 10.14 10.95
CA ILE A 276 -24.79 9.40 10.18
C ILE A 276 -25.78 8.75 11.15
N LEU A 277 -25.29 8.03 12.17
CA LEU A 277 -26.13 7.38 13.16
C LEU A 277 -27.01 8.38 13.91
N TYR A 278 -26.51 9.57 14.25
CA TYR A 278 -27.30 10.61 14.86
C TYR A 278 -28.54 10.94 14.02
N PHE A 279 -28.41 11.13 12.71
CA PHE A 279 -29.56 11.40 11.84
C PHE A 279 -30.48 10.19 11.62
N LEU A 280 -29.98 8.96 11.80
CA LEU A 280 -30.77 7.74 11.61
C LEU A 280 -31.54 7.29 12.86
N ILE A 281 -31.08 7.62 14.07
CA ILE A 281 -31.71 7.22 15.35
C ILE A 281 -33.16 7.73 15.47
N ASP A 282 -33.56 8.78 14.75
CA ASP A 282 -34.94 9.27 14.71
C ASP A 282 -35.90 8.35 13.96
N LYS A 283 -35.36 7.53 13.06
CA LYS A 283 -36.09 6.62 12.18
C LYS A 283 -35.88 5.15 12.56
N VAL A 284 -34.69 4.76 12.99
CA VAL A 284 -34.36 3.39 13.40
C VAL A 284 -34.11 3.37 14.90
N LEU A 285 -34.92 2.59 15.62
CA LEU A 285 -34.92 2.53 17.07
C LEU A 285 -33.82 1.57 17.54
N VAL A 286 -32.64 2.13 17.82
CA VAL A 286 -31.47 1.39 18.34
C VAL A 286 -30.98 2.06 19.61
N THR A 287 -30.79 1.29 20.68
CA THR A 287 -30.25 1.84 21.93
C THR A 287 -28.71 1.94 21.87
N PRO A 288 -28.08 2.89 22.60
CA PRO A 288 -26.62 3.00 22.64
C PRO A 288 -25.94 1.71 23.11
N PHE A 289 -26.56 1.00 24.07
CA PHE A 289 -26.03 -0.28 24.57
C PHE A 289 -26.04 -1.37 23.49
N GLN A 290 -27.14 -1.51 22.75
CA GLN A 290 -27.23 -2.45 21.62
C GLN A 290 -26.18 -2.14 20.55
N LEU A 291 -25.98 -0.85 20.24
CA LEU A 291 -24.98 -0.41 19.27
C LEU A 291 -23.55 -0.75 19.73
N ILE A 292 -23.20 -0.46 20.98
CA ILE A 292 -21.86 -0.76 21.52
C ILE A 292 -21.64 -2.28 21.55
N PHE A 293 -22.61 -3.04 22.04
CA PHE A 293 -22.50 -4.50 22.13
C PHE A 293 -22.29 -5.14 20.74
N THR A 294 -23.07 -4.70 19.75
CA THR A 294 -22.95 -5.22 18.37
C THR A 294 -21.64 -4.80 17.71
N ILE A 295 -21.14 -3.58 17.93
CA ILE A 295 -19.81 -3.16 17.48
C ILE A 295 -18.72 -4.07 18.05
N VAL A 296 -18.76 -4.35 19.36
CA VAL A 296 -17.79 -5.23 20.02
C VAL A 296 -17.88 -6.66 19.46
N ALA A 297 -19.09 -7.19 19.31
CA ALA A 297 -19.30 -8.53 18.75
C ALA A 297 -18.77 -8.65 17.30
N ILE A 298 -19.08 -7.68 16.45
CA ILE A 298 -18.58 -7.65 15.06
C ILE A 298 -17.06 -7.54 15.04
N ALA A 299 -16.47 -6.67 15.88
CA ALA A 299 -15.03 -6.52 15.96
C ALA A 299 -14.34 -7.83 16.36
N LEU A 300 -14.88 -8.56 17.34
CA LEU A 300 -14.35 -9.88 17.75
C LEU A 300 -14.42 -10.92 16.63
N ILE A 301 -15.56 -11.00 15.93
CA ILE A 301 -15.74 -11.94 14.82
C ILE A 301 -14.76 -11.63 13.69
N ILE A 302 -14.65 -10.36 13.28
CA ILE A 302 -13.72 -9.93 12.24
C ILE A 302 -12.28 -10.24 12.66
N SER A 303 -11.93 -10.00 13.92
CA SER A 303 -10.60 -10.30 14.42
C SER A 303 -10.26 -11.78 14.36
N LEU A 304 -11.18 -12.66 14.75
CA LEU A 304 -10.95 -14.11 14.70
C LEU A 304 -10.79 -14.64 13.27
N ILE A 305 -11.60 -14.14 12.34
CA ILE A 305 -11.63 -14.64 10.95
C ILE A 305 -10.48 -14.08 10.12
N PHE A 306 -10.19 -12.78 10.23
CA PHE A 306 -9.33 -12.08 9.28
C PHE A 306 -7.90 -11.82 9.78
N TYR A 307 -7.64 -11.89 11.09
CA TYR A 307 -6.31 -11.57 11.64
C TYR A 307 -5.20 -12.40 11.00
N SER A 308 -5.36 -13.72 10.91
CA SER A 308 -4.33 -14.60 10.36
C SER A 308 -3.99 -14.26 8.90
N ASN A 309 -5.01 -14.01 8.08
CA ASN A 309 -4.82 -13.72 6.66
C ASN A 309 -4.18 -12.35 6.43
N LEU A 310 -4.61 -11.32 7.17
CA LEU A 310 -4.06 -9.97 7.05
C LEU A 310 -2.63 -9.89 7.59
N HIS A 311 -2.36 -10.55 8.72
CA HIS A 311 -1.02 -10.64 9.29
C HIS A 311 -0.05 -11.36 8.34
N LYS A 312 -0.47 -12.48 7.72
CA LYS A 312 0.33 -13.18 6.68
C LYS A 312 0.58 -12.31 5.45
N ALA A 313 -0.35 -11.44 5.10
CA ALA A 313 -0.16 -10.47 4.02
C ALA A 313 0.73 -9.28 4.42
N GLY A 314 1.27 -9.25 5.64
CA GLY A 314 2.10 -8.15 6.15
C GLY A 314 1.32 -6.88 6.48
N LEU A 315 0.00 -6.98 6.69
CA LEU A 315 -0.83 -5.89 7.17
C LEU A 315 -1.01 -6.00 8.69
N PHE A 316 -0.88 -4.86 9.38
CA PHE A 316 -1.02 -4.75 10.83
C PHE A 316 -0.06 -5.66 11.62
N ASN A 317 1.25 -5.40 11.51
CA ASN A 317 2.29 -6.11 12.29
C ASN A 317 2.09 -6.02 13.81
N ASN A 318 1.35 -5.00 14.29
CA ASN A 318 0.98 -4.86 15.70
C ASN A 318 -0.48 -5.30 15.89
N SER A 319 -0.70 -6.32 16.71
CA SER A 319 -2.03 -6.86 17.04
C SER A 319 -2.95 -5.80 17.67
N ILE A 320 -2.39 -4.86 18.43
CA ILE A 320 -3.15 -3.76 19.03
C ILE A 320 -3.68 -2.82 17.95
N LEU A 321 -2.86 -2.48 16.95
CA LEU A 321 -3.29 -1.64 15.82
C LEU A 321 -4.40 -2.31 14.99
N PHE A 322 -4.34 -3.63 14.85
CA PHE A 322 -5.41 -4.37 14.19
C PHE A 322 -6.71 -4.35 14.99
N MET A 323 -6.64 -4.62 16.29
CA MET A 323 -7.81 -4.64 17.17
C MET A 323 -8.47 -3.25 17.26
N THR A 324 -7.68 -2.18 17.37
CA THR A 324 -8.21 -0.81 17.38
C THR A 324 -8.87 -0.46 16.04
N ASN A 325 -8.30 -0.92 14.93
CA ASN A 325 -8.89 -0.74 13.60
C ASN A 325 -10.23 -1.47 13.46
N CYS A 326 -10.34 -2.68 14.00
CA CYS A 326 -11.58 -3.43 14.00
C CYS A 326 -12.65 -2.76 14.86
N LEU A 327 -12.29 -2.33 16.08
CA LEU A 327 -13.23 -1.79 17.07
C LEU A 327 -13.73 -0.38 16.71
N ILE A 328 -12.83 0.50 16.27
CA ILE A 328 -13.13 1.92 16.03
C ILE A 328 -13.34 2.21 14.54
N GLY A 329 -12.89 1.33 13.64
CA GLY A 329 -13.01 1.52 12.20
C GLY A 329 -14.04 0.61 11.55
N VAL A 330 -13.68 -0.66 11.36
CA VAL A 330 -14.47 -1.60 10.55
C VAL A 330 -15.85 -1.84 11.15
N ALA A 331 -15.92 -2.20 12.43
CA ALA A 331 -17.20 -2.55 13.07
C ALA A 331 -18.21 -1.36 13.06
N PRO A 332 -17.83 -0.12 13.46
CA PRO A 332 -18.71 1.04 13.33
C PRO A 332 -19.17 1.32 11.89
N CYS A 333 -18.29 1.16 10.90
CA CYS A 333 -18.65 1.35 9.49
C CYS A 333 -19.68 0.30 9.04
N THR A 334 -19.48 -0.97 9.41
CA THR A 334 -20.39 -2.05 9.02
C THR A 334 -21.78 -1.90 9.64
N ILE A 335 -21.87 -1.58 10.94
CA ILE A 335 -23.17 -1.38 11.60
C ILE A 335 -23.89 -0.13 11.09
N THR A 336 -23.16 0.94 10.79
CA THR A 336 -23.74 2.17 10.25
C THR A 336 -24.31 1.93 8.86
N ALA A 337 -23.57 1.23 7.99
CA ALA A 337 -24.06 0.82 6.68
C ALA A 337 -25.31 -0.07 6.80
N TYR A 338 -25.31 -1.00 7.77
CA TYR A 338 -26.45 -1.86 8.04
C TYR A 338 -27.70 -1.07 8.48
N ILE A 339 -27.57 -0.16 9.46
CA ILE A 339 -28.67 0.69 9.93
C ILE A 339 -29.16 1.61 8.80
N PHE A 340 -28.26 2.14 7.99
CA PHE A 340 -28.59 2.97 6.84
C PHE A 340 -29.43 2.20 5.80
N ILE A 341 -28.98 1.01 5.40
CA ILE A 341 -29.75 0.14 4.48
C ILE A 341 -31.10 -0.23 5.10
N ASN A 342 -31.13 -0.55 6.39
CA ASN A 342 -32.37 -0.84 7.10
C ASN A 342 -33.33 0.36 7.10
N SER A 343 -32.81 1.59 7.26
CA SER A 343 -33.64 2.80 7.20
C SER A 343 -34.25 3.05 5.82
N LEU A 344 -33.58 2.63 4.75
CA LEU A 344 -34.02 2.84 3.37
C LEU A 344 -34.96 1.74 2.86
N TYR A 345 -34.76 0.49 3.28
CA TYR A 345 -35.46 -0.67 2.70
C TYR A 345 -36.12 -1.57 3.74
N GLY A 346 -35.92 -1.32 5.03
CA GLY A 346 -36.39 -2.19 6.10
C GLY A 346 -37.91 -2.38 6.12
N TYR A 347 -38.68 -1.41 5.61
CA TYR A 347 -40.13 -1.54 5.49
C TYR A 347 -40.58 -2.67 4.55
N ALA A 348 -39.74 -3.13 3.62
CA ALA A 348 -40.10 -4.18 2.68
C ALA A 348 -40.03 -5.60 3.29
N PHE A 349 -39.38 -5.78 4.45
CA PHE A 349 -39.02 -7.10 4.96
C PHE A 349 -40.05 -7.73 5.91
N THR A 350 -40.85 -6.94 6.64
CA THR A 350 -41.92 -7.49 7.48
C THR A 350 -43.21 -6.70 7.37
N SER A 351 -44.34 -7.38 7.45
CA SER A 351 -45.67 -6.76 7.43
C SER A 351 -46.22 -6.41 8.82
N LYS A 352 -45.60 -6.94 9.90
CA LYS A 352 -46.10 -6.80 11.27
C LYS A 352 -45.81 -5.40 11.80
N ILE A 353 -46.88 -4.68 12.18
CA ILE A 353 -46.83 -3.34 12.75
C ILE A 353 -47.19 -3.44 14.23
N THR A 354 -46.37 -2.84 15.11
CA THR A 354 -46.71 -2.62 16.51
C THR A 354 -47.04 -1.14 16.72
N ARG A 355 -48.08 -0.89 17.53
CA ARG A 355 -48.53 0.46 17.85
C ARG A 355 -48.19 0.77 19.29
N HIS A 356 -47.54 1.88 19.50
CA HIS A 356 -47.06 2.35 20.79
C HIS A 356 -47.62 3.74 21.06
N LYS A 357 -48.03 4.03 22.30
CA LYS A 357 -48.72 5.29 22.63
C LYS A 357 -48.03 6.01 23.78
N ILE A 358 -48.01 7.33 23.69
CA ILE A 358 -47.78 8.24 24.81
C ILE A 358 -49.16 8.76 25.22
N ALA A 359 -49.53 8.65 26.50
CA ALA A 359 -50.88 8.92 26.99
C ALA A 359 -51.17 10.44 27.08
N SER A 360 -50.20 11.22 27.57
CA SER A 360 -50.26 12.68 27.57
C SER A 360 -48.87 13.26 27.79
N PHE A 361 -48.68 14.53 27.47
CA PHE A 361 -47.47 15.26 27.84
C PHE A 361 -47.79 16.66 28.31
N TYR A 362 -46.96 17.18 29.21
CA TYR A 362 -47.11 18.49 29.81
C TYR A 362 -45.81 19.30 29.66
N ARG A 363 -45.92 20.56 29.23
CA ARG A 363 -44.77 21.45 29.05
C ARG A 363 -44.84 22.61 30.04
N PHE A 364 -43.79 22.79 30.82
CA PHE A 364 -43.69 23.86 31.82
C PHE A 364 -42.31 24.54 31.76
N GLU A 365 -42.26 25.81 32.17
CA GLU A 365 -41.01 26.54 32.28
C GLU A 365 -40.27 26.15 33.56
N THR A 366 -38.96 25.93 33.46
CA THR A 366 -38.11 25.70 34.62
C THR A 366 -37.57 27.03 35.15
N SER A 367 -37.62 27.23 36.46
CA SER A 367 -37.24 28.47 37.16
C SER A 367 -35.72 28.71 37.28
N TRP A 368 -34.92 28.08 36.43
CA TRP A 368 -33.46 28.22 36.44
C TRP A 368 -33.01 29.25 35.39
N SER A 369 -31.91 29.95 35.65
CA SER A 369 -31.44 31.20 35.01
C SER A 369 -31.21 31.18 33.48
N THR A 370 -31.55 30.09 32.79
CA THR A 370 -31.43 29.92 31.33
C THR A 370 -32.75 29.66 30.62
N GLY A 371 -33.92 29.85 31.26
CA GLY A 371 -35.22 29.91 30.58
C GLY A 371 -35.55 28.65 29.76
N GLY A 372 -35.30 27.46 30.33
CA GLY A 372 -35.52 26.18 29.66
C GLY A 372 -36.96 25.68 29.80
N LEU A 373 -37.61 25.35 28.69
CA LEU A 373 -38.91 24.65 28.66
C LEU A 373 -38.69 23.14 28.87
N SER A 374 -39.15 22.58 29.99
CA SER A 374 -39.14 21.13 30.23
C SER A 374 -40.47 20.50 29.85
N THR A 375 -40.42 19.30 29.24
CA THR A 375 -41.60 18.52 28.87
C THR A 375 -41.60 17.19 29.63
N THR A 376 -42.66 16.91 30.39
CA THR A 376 -42.89 15.63 31.07
C THR A 376 -43.85 14.78 30.25
N PHE A 377 -43.56 13.50 30.11
CA PHE A 377 -44.35 12.54 29.35
C PHE A 377 -45.02 11.54 30.29
N ASN A 378 -46.31 11.30 30.10
CA ASN A 378 -47.04 10.20 30.72
C ASN A 378 -47.18 9.08 29.69
N TYR A 379 -46.60 7.92 29.96
CA TYR A 379 -46.47 6.83 29.00
C TYR A 379 -47.57 5.79 29.19
N SER A 380 -48.15 5.30 28.09
CA SER A 380 -49.01 4.10 28.15
C SER A 380 -48.24 2.80 27.93
N ASP A 381 -47.03 2.84 27.36
CA ASP A 381 -46.10 1.72 27.32
C ASP A 381 -44.66 2.14 27.63
N ALA A 382 -43.84 1.20 28.11
CA ALA A 382 -42.44 1.46 28.47
C ALA A 382 -41.48 1.41 27.26
N PHE A 383 -41.95 1.02 26.07
CA PHE A 383 -41.07 0.72 24.93
C PHE A 383 -40.33 1.96 24.43
N LEU A 384 -41.00 3.12 24.41
CA LEU A 384 -40.42 4.37 23.93
C LEU A 384 -39.50 5.07 24.95
N ILE A 385 -39.37 4.53 26.17
CA ILE A 385 -38.52 5.12 27.22
C ILE A 385 -37.04 5.12 26.79
N ASP A 386 -36.61 4.04 26.14
CA ASP A 386 -35.23 3.81 25.73
C ASP A 386 -34.81 4.61 24.47
N TYR A 387 -35.76 5.31 23.82
CA TYR A 387 -35.54 6.01 22.55
C TYR A 387 -35.81 7.52 22.66
N PRO A 388 -34.97 8.30 23.37
CA PRO A 388 -35.21 9.70 23.68
C PRO A 388 -35.39 10.59 22.44
N LYS A 389 -34.63 10.34 21.38
CA LYS A 389 -34.67 11.13 20.14
C LYS A 389 -35.91 10.84 19.29
N ALA A 390 -36.42 9.60 19.32
CA ALA A 390 -37.70 9.28 18.70
C ALA A 390 -38.88 10.02 19.36
N ARG A 391 -38.71 10.47 20.61
CA ARG A 391 -39.68 11.31 21.34
C ARG A 391 -39.53 12.80 21.08
N THR A 392 -38.50 13.31 20.39
CA THR A 392 -38.37 14.77 20.19
C THR A 392 -39.38 15.26 19.13
N PHE A 393 -40.09 16.33 19.47
CA PHE A 393 -41.22 16.89 18.72
C PHE A 393 -40.82 17.98 17.73
N ASP A 394 -39.57 17.99 17.26
CA ASP A 394 -39.02 19.07 16.43
C ASP A 394 -39.72 19.23 15.07
N GLN A 395 -40.46 18.20 14.60
CA GLN A 395 -41.23 18.24 13.35
C GLN A 395 -42.67 18.75 13.49
N PHE A 396 -43.20 18.91 14.72
CA PHE A 396 -44.45 19.63 14.94
C PHE A 396 -44.07 21.07 15.28
N ASP A 397 -44.35 22.01 14.38
CA ASP A 397 -43.91 23.40 14.43
C ASP A 397 -43.83 23.96 15.86
N LYS A 398 -42.60 24.13 16.36
CA LYS A 398 -42.28 24.72 17.67
C LYS A 398 -42.91 26.12 17.87
N LYS A 399 -43.44 26.73 16.81
CA LYS A 399 -44.00 28.08 16.76
C LYS A 399 -45.43 28.22 17.33
N PHE A 400 -46.14 27.13 17.64
CA PHE A 400 -47.57 27.23 17.99
C PHE A 400 -48.00 26.51 19.28
N LEU A 401 -47.08 26.13 20.17
CA LEU A 401 -47.46 25.42 21.40
C LEU A 401 -47.42 26.37 22.60
N PRO A 402 -48.57 26.74 23.21
CA PRO A 402 -48.61 27.59 24.40
C PRO A 402 -47.86 26.95 25.58
N VAL A 403 -47.34 27.79 26.47
CA VAL A 403 -46.82 27.34 27.78
C VAL A 403 -48.01 26.83 28.61
N ALA A 404 -47.91 25.62 29.18
CA ALA A 404 -48.94 24.98 30.03
C ALA A 404 -50.19 24.40 29.33
N THR A 405 -50.09 23.83 28.13
CA THR A 405 -51.18 23.06 27.51
C THR A 405 -51.01 21.54 27.68
N LEU A 406 -52.08 20.86 28.13
CA LEU A 406 -52.22 19.40 28.12
C LEU A 406 -52.56 18.96 26.70
N PHE A 407 -51.71 18.14 26.10
CA PHE A 407 -51.98 17.57 24.77
C PHE A 407 -52.45 16.13 24.90
N ASN A 408 -53.43 15.78 24.06
CA ASN A 408 -53.80 14.39 23.83
C ASN A 408 -52.61 13.65 23.19
N GLY A 409 -52.52 12.36 23.48
CA GLY A 409 -51.34 11.54 23.25
C GLY A 409 -50.82 11.45 21.82
N VAL A 410 -49.69 10.76 21.66
CA VAL A 410 -49.07 10.50 20.34
C VAL A 410 -49.02 9.00 20.12
N GLU A 411 -49.47 8.56 18.95
CA GLU A 411 -49.39 7.17 18.50
C GLU A 411 -48.21 7.00 17.53
N TYR A 412 -47.39 5.98 17.79
CA TYR A 412 -46.21 5.61 17.02
C TYR A 412 -46.46 4.25 16.36
N GLU A 413 -46.34 4.20 15.04
CA GLU A 413 -46.39 2.95 14.28
C GLU A 413 -44.96 2.47 13.99
N ILE A 414 -44.60 1.31 14.54
CA ILE A 414 -43.27 0.72 14.46
C ILE A 414 -43.36 -0.60 13.68
N ARG A 415 -42.38 -0.84 12.81
CA ARG A 415 -42.25 -2.08 12.04
C ARG A 415 -40.86 -2.67 12.24
N ASN A 416 -40.78 -3.99 12.24
CA ASN A 416 -39.49 -4.67 12.28
C ASN A 416 -38.86 -4.67 10.89
N GLY A 417 -37.68 -4.08 10.76
CA GLY A 417 -36.90 -4.09 9.53
C GLY A 417 -36.07 -5.36 9.35
N LEU A 418 -34.99 -5.22 8.59
CA LEU A 418 -33.96 -6.22 8.40
C LEU A 418 -33.45 -6.74 9.77
N LEU A 419 -33.31 -8.07 9.89
CA LEU A 419 -32.97 -8.81 11.11
C LEU A 419 -33.72 -8.37 12.39
N GLY A 420 -34.95 -7.84 12.24
CA GLY A 420 -35.78 -7.46 13.38
C GLY A 420 -35.49 -6.08 13.98
N LEU A 421 -34.64 -5.25 13.36
CA LEU A 421 -34.39 -3.89 13.84
C LEU A 421 -35.62 -2.99 13.70
N PRO A 422 -36.18 -2.43 14.80
CA PRO A 422 -37.41 -1.65 14.74
C PRO A 422 -37.21 -0.30 14.03
N ILE A 423 -38.15 0.04 13.15
CA ILE A 423 -38.19 1.26 12.35
C ILE A 423 -39.49 1.99 12.64
N LEU A 424 -39.38 3.30 12.88
CA LEU A 424 -40.52 4.17 13.05
C LEU A 424 -41.08 4.60 11.69
N ILE A 425 -42.34 4.24 11.41
CA ILE A 425 -43.02 4.55 10.14
C ILE A 425 -43.79 5.86 10.25
N GLN A 426 -44.62 5.99 11.28
CA GLN A 426 -45.55 7.11 11.39
C GLN A 426 -45.70 7.57 12.84
N ARG A 427 -45.88 8.88 13.01
CA ARG A 427 -46.25 9.55 14.25
C ARG A 427 -47.60 10.26 14.01
N LYS A 428 -48.62 9.99 14.83
CA LYS A 428 -49.94 10.66 14.76
C LYS A 428 -50.30 11.25 16.11
N LEU A 429 -50.69 12.53 16.12
CA LEU A 429 -51.42 13.13 17.25
C LEU A 429 -52.89 12.67 17.17
N TYR A 430 -53.51 12.36 18.30
CA TYR A 430 -54.93 12.02 18.38
C TYR A 430 -55.62 12.80 19.48
#